data_AF-A0A967WNF8-F1
#
_entry.id   AF-A0A967WNF8-F1
#
_cell.length_a   1.000
_cell.length_b   1.000
_cell.length_c   1.000
_cell.angle_alpha   90.00
_cell.angle_beta   90.00
_cell.angle_gamma   90.00
#
_symmetry.space_group_name_H-M   'P 1'
#
loop_
_entity.id
_entity.type
_entity.pdbx_description
1 polymer ?
#
loop_
_entity_poly.entity_id
_entity_poly.type
_entity_poly.pdbx_seq_one_letter_code
_entity_poly.pdbx_strand_id
1 'polypeptide(L)' 'LFVELPYVGRRVKQGDRLFSVQPMAVRGQVRHVRAAVSGEVVAVNQELEDHPEWVNLDPYGVGWVAQIRP' A
#
# COMPACT_ATOMS: atom_id res chain seq x y z
N LEU A 1 -8.73 5.06 -8.81
CA LEU A 1 -7.44 4.36 -8.55
C LEU A 1 -7.80 3.06 -7.85
N PHE A 2 -6.99 2.01 -7.90
CA PHE A 2 -7.20 0.82 -7.05
C PHE A 2 -5.93 0.49 -6.29
N VAL A 3 -6.06 0.11 -5.02
CA VAL A 3 -4.94 -0.21 -4.11
C VAL A 3 -5.14 -1.62 -3.56
N GLU A 4 -4.21 -2.52 -3.86
CA GLU A 4 -4.18 -3.87 -3.29
C GLU A 4 -3.46 -3.84 -1.95
N LEU A 5 -4.23 -3.72 -0.87
CA LEU A 5 -3.71 -3.58 0.50
C LEU A 5 -3.05 -4.87 1.01
N PRO A 6 -2.00 -4.78 1.85
CA PRO A 6 -1.50 -5.92 2.60
C PRO A 6 -2.46 -6.27 3.74
N TYR A 7 -2.23 -7.40 4.41
CA TYR A 7 -2.95 -7.76 5.64
C TYR A 7 -2.08 -7.51 6.88
N VAL A 8 -2.72 -7.16 7.99
CA VAL A 8 -2.07 -7.03 9.31
C VAL A 8 -1.54 -8.40 9.77
N GLY A 9 -0.34 -8.41 10.37
CA GLY A 9 0.37 -9.63 10.76
C GLY A 9 1.26 -10.21 9.66
N ARG A 10 1.21 -9.67 8.44
CA ARG A 10 2.11 -10.07 7.37
C ARG A 10 3.55 -9.70 7.71
N ARG A 11 4.47 -10.67 7.65
CA ARG A 11 5.91 -10.41 7.69
C ARG A 11 6.45 -10.11 6.29
N VAL A 12 7.27 -9.08 6.17
CA VAL A 12 7.92 -8.66 4.92
C VAL A 12 9.41 -8.46 5.14
N LYS A 13 10.22 -8.74 4.13
CA LYS A 13 11.63 -8.33 4.07
C LYS A 13 11.77 -7.06 3.26
N GLN A 14 12.80 -6.28 3.54
CA GLN A 14 13.17 -5.15 2.69
C GLN A 14 13.29 -5.60 1.22
N GLY A 15 12.63 -4.88 0.31
CA GLY A 15 12.57 -5.19 -1.11
C GLY A 15 11.44 -6.12 -1.55
N ASP A 16 10.77 -6.81 -0.60
CA ASP A 16 9.59 -7.61 -0.89
C ASP A 16 8.43 -6.72 -1.36
N ARG A 17 7.50 -7.26 -2.15
CA ARG A 17 6.29 -6.55 -2.53
C ARG A 17 5.41 -6.30 -1.30
N LEU A 18 5.20 -5.05 -0.92
CA LEU A 18 4.31 -4.66 0.17
C LEU A 18 2.86 -4.59 -0.30
N PHE A 19 2.58 -3.74 -1.29
CA PHE A 19 1.24 -3.52 -1.85
C PHE A 19 1.33 -3.21 -3.35
N SER A 20 0.19 -3.19 -4.04
CA SER A 20 0.13 -2.81 -5.45
C SER A 20 -0.84 -1.65 -5.68
N VAL A 21 -0.55 -0.83 -6.68
CA VAL A 21 -1.42 0.27 -7.12
C VAL A 21 -1.73 0.11 -8.61
N GLN A 22 -3.01 0.22 -8.96
CA GLN A 22 -3.49 0.08 -10.34
C GLN A 22 -4.26 1.33 -10.78
N PRO A 23 -3.75 2.09 -11.78
CA PRO A 23 -4.50 3.20 -12.39
C PRO A 23 -5.76 2.71 -13.11
N MET A 24 -6.90 3.36 -12.89
CA MET A 24 -8.13 3.05 -13.63
C MET A 24 -8.07 3.47 -15.09
N ALA A 25 -7.25 4.49 -15.40
CA ALA A 25 -7.08 5.02 -16.76
C ALA A 25 -6.29 4.08 -17.68
N VAL A 26 -5.50 3.15 -17.12
CA VAL A 26 -4.64 2.26 -17.89
C VAL A 26 -4.87 0.82 -17.43
N ARG A 27 -5.78 0.13 -18.12
CA ARG A 27 -6.02 -1.30 -17.87
C ARG A 27 -4.73 -2.10 -18.11
N GLY A 28 -4.40 -2.98 -17.18
CA GLY A 28 -3.24 -3.87 -17.26
C GLY A 28 -1.94 -3.33 -16.66
N GLN A 29 -1.85 -2.06 -16.25
CA GLN A 29 -0.68 -1.56 -15.54
C GLN A 29 -0.85 -1.67 -14.03
N VAL A 30 -0.04 -2.53 -13.41
CA VAL A 30 0.04 -2.67 -11.95
C VAL A 30 1.43 -2.21 -11.51
N ARG A 31 1.49 -1.28 -10.56
CA ARG A 31 2.73 -0.80 -9.96
C ARG A 31 2.89 -1.46 -8.60
N HIS A 32 3.97 -2.22 -8.42
CA HIS A 32 4.28 -2.85 -7.14
C HIS A 32 5.12 -1.91 -6.28
N VAL A 33 4.67 -1.68 -5.05
CA VAL A 33 5.43 -0.94 -4.04
C VAL A 33 6.14 -1.93 -3.14
N ARG A 34 7.44 -1.71 -2.95
CA ARG A 34 8.31 -2.60 -2.17
C ARG A 34 8.44 -2.11 -0.73
N ALA A 35 8.55 -3.05 0.20
CA ALA A 35 8.78 -2.75 1.60
C ALA A 35 10.15 -2.08 1.78
N ALA A 36 10.16 -0.89 2.38
CA ALA A 36 11.38 -0.12 2.63
C ALA A 36 12.24 -0.75 3.73
N VAL A 37 11.62 -1.48 4.66
CA VAL A 37 12.25 -2.15 5.80
C VAL A 37 11.69 -3.56 5.96
N SER A 38 12.48 -4.45 6.56
CA SER A 38 11.99 -5.74 7.05
C SER A 38 11.18 -5.53 8.32
N GLY A 39 10.16 -6.36 8.55
CA GLY A 39 9.34 -6.27 9.76
C GLY A 39 7.96 -6.91 9.60
N GLU A 40 7.05 -6.54 10.48
CA GLU A 40 5.65 -6.98 10.49
C GLU A 40 4.70 -5.81 10.21
N VAL A 41 3.72 -6.02 9.32
CA VAL A 41 2.65 -5.05 9.09
C VAL A 41 1.74 -5.01 10.32
N VAL A 42 1.70 -3.87 11.02
CA VAL A 42 0.92 -3.71 12.25
C VAL A 42 -0.39 -2.94 12.06
N ALA A 43 -0.47 -2.15 10.99
CA ALA A 43 -1.67 -1.42 10.62
C ALA A 43 -1.74 -1.23 9.11
N VAL A 44 -2.96 -1.15 8.59
CA VAL A 44 -3.26 -0.92 7.17
C VAL A 44 -4.39 0.10 7.10
N ASN A 45 -4.31 1.01 6.14
CA ASN A 45 -5.34 2.03 5.97
C ASN A 45 -6.52 1.46 5.17
N GLN A 46 -7.57 1.05 5.88
CA GLN A 46 -8.80 0.50 5.27
C GLN A 46 -9.60 1.57 4.51
N GLU A 47 -9.41 2.85 4.81
CA GLU A 47 -10.12 3.94 4.12
C GLU A 47 -9.76 4.00 2.62
N LEU A 48 -8.61 3.42 2.22
CA LEU A 48 -8.20 3.32 0.81
C LEU A 48 -9.05 2.34 -0.03
N GLU A 49 -9.90 1.52 0.59
CA GLU A 49 -10.88 0.70 -0.13
C GLU A 49 -11.99 1.58 -0.73
N ASP A 50 -12.47 2.56 0.02
CA ASP A 50 -13.50 3.51 -0.39
C ASP A 50 -12.92 4.78 -1.05
N HIS A 51 -11.73 5.20 -0.61
CA HIS A 51 -11.03 6.42 -1.03
C HIS A 51 -9.62 6.17 -1.58
N PRO A 52 -9.47 5.35 -2.63
CA PRO A 52 -8.15 5.03 -3.18
C PRO A 52 -7.43 6.25 -3.76
N GLU A 53 -8.14 7.32 -4.12
CA GLU A 53 -7.59 8.58 -4.64
C GLU A 53 -6.66 9.31 -3.66
N TRP A 54 -6.77 9.05 -2.36
CA TRP A 54 -5.93 9.70 -1.35
C TRP A 54 -4.46 9.38 -1.50
N VAL A 55 -4.12 8.20 -2.04
CA VAL A 55 -2.73 7.84 -2.38
C VAL A 55 -2.10 8.85 -3.36
N ASN A 56 -2.90 9.51 -4.19
CA ASN A 56 -2.41 10.54 -5.12
C ASN A 56 -2.52 11.97 -4.54
N LEU A 57 -3.59 12.26 -3.80
CA LEU A 57 -3.89 13.62 -3.33
C LEU A 57 -3.10 14.00 -2.08
N ASP A 58 -2.94 13.07 -1.14
CA ASP A 58 -2.19 13.27 0.12
C ASP A 58 -1.39 12.02 0.49
N PRO A 59 -0.32 11.68 -0.28
CA PRO A 59 0.42 10.43 -0.14
C PRO A 59 1.13 10.26 1.22
N TYR A 60 1.35 11.36 1.95
CA TYR A 60 2.10 11.37 3.21
C TYR A 60 1.21 11.62 4.44
N GLY A 61 0.00 12.16 4.26
CA GLY A 61 -1.01 12.26 5.31
C GLY A 61 -2.01 11.11 5.22
N VAL A 62 -3.23 11.40 4.78
CA VAL A 62 -4.34 10.42 4.76
C VAL A 62 -4.14 9.26 3.79
N GLY A 63 -3.23 9.39 2.81
CA GLY A 63 -2.90 8.36 1.81
C GLY A 63 -1.88 7.31 2.27
N TRP A 64 -1.53 7.25 3.55
CA TRP A 64 -0.65 6.18 4.07
C TRP A 64 -1.28 4.80 3.83
N VAL A 65 -0.47 3.78 3.54
CA VAL A 65 -0.97 2.45 3.14
C VAL A 65 -0.80 1.40 4.24
N ALA A 66 0.40 1.32 4.82
CA ALA A 66 0.72 0.34 5.85
C ALA A 66 1.79 0.87 6.82
N GLN A 67 1.70 0.46 8.08
CA GLN A 67 2.74 0.66 9.08
C GLN A 67 3.48 -0.64 9.34
N ILE A 68 4.81 -0.57 9.38
CA ILE A 68 5.68 -1.72 9.61
C ILE A 68 6.40 -1.52 10.93
N ARG A 69 6.34 -2.54 11.80
CA ARG A 69 7.20 -2.65 12.99
C ARG A 69 8.45 -3.44 12.60
N PRO A 70 9.65 -2.81 12.57
CA PRO A 70 10.90 -3.48 12.25
C PRO A 70 11.28 -4.58 13.25
#